data_AF-A0AAD8TNU2-F1
#
_entry.id   AF-A0AAD8TNU2-F1
#
_cell.length_a   1.000
_cell.length_b   1.000
_cell.length_c   1.000
_cell.angle_alpha   90.00
_cell.angle_beta   90.00
_cell.angle_gamma   90.00
#
_symmetry.space_group_name_H-M   'P 1'
#
loop_
_entity.id
_entity.type
_entity.pdbx_description
1 polymer ?
#
loop_
_entity_poly.entity_id
_entity_poly.type
_entity_poly.pdbx_seq_one_letter_code
_entity_poly.pdbx_strand_id
1 'polypeptide(L)'
;MPEQARKRARTSALVFAVRRRDVQLVGPAAPTPRDTKRLSDIDDQDVLRMDVSLAFFYRGREDSVAPGDPAGVIRRALGEALVPYTRWPGG
;
A
#
# COMPACT_ATOMS: atom_id res chain seq x y z
N MET A 1 -55.35 1.77 -7.79
CA MET A 1 -53.92 2.04 -7.60
C MET A 1 -53.43 1.17 -6.44
N PRO A 2 -52.73 0.03 -6.64
CA PRO A 2 -52.28 -0.77 -5.52
C PRO A 2 -50.91 -0.29 -5.01
N GLU A 3 -50.82 -0.26 -3.69
CA GLU A 3 -49.68 0.11 -2.84
C GLU A 3 -48.61 -0.99 -2.87
N GLN A 4 -47.41 -0.67 -3.35
CA GLN A 4 -46.28 -1.60 -3.37
C GLN A 4 -45.60 -1.63 -2.00
N ALA A 5 -45.80 -2.72 -1.27
CA ALA A 5 -45.06 -3.03 -0.06
C ALA A 5 -43.57 -3.22 -0.36
N ARG A 6 -42.73 -2.25 0.02
CA ARG A 6 -41.28 -2.31 -0.15
C ARG A 6 -40.71 -3.37 0.79
N LYS A 7 -40.41 -4.57 0.26
CA LYS A 7 -39.72 -5.65 0.99
C LYS A 7 -38.32 -5.14 1.40
N ARG A 8 -38.14 -4.86 2.69
CA ARG A 8 -36.85 -4.43 3.25
C ARG A 8 -35.87 -5.60 3.16
N ALA A 9 -34.87 -5.49 2.29
CA ALA A 9 -33.77 -6.46 2.26
C ALA A 9 -33.05 -6.40 3.61
N ARG A 10 -32.89 -7.56 4.28
CA ARG A 10 -32.06 -7.62 5.48
C ARG A 10 -30.61 -7.48 5.06
N THR A 11 -29.96 -6.42 5.49
CA THR A 11 -28.51 -6.27 5.37
C THR A 11 -27.86 -7.23 6.37
N SER A 12 -27.46 -8.42 5.93
CA SER A 12 -26.55 -9.25 6.73
C SER A 12 -25.19 -8.59 6.74
N ALA A 13 -24.67 -8.25 7.93
CA ALA A 13 -23.33 -7.70 8.06
C ALA A 13 -22.31 -8.75 7.59
N LEU A 14 -21.57 -8.45 6.53
CA LEU A 14 -20.46 -9.29 6.09
C LEU A 14 -19.33 -9.13 7.11
N VAL A 15 -18.94 -10.22 7.77
CA VAL A 15 -17.77 -10.23 8.64
C VAL A 15 -16.52 -10.38 7.77
N PHE A 16 -15.74 -9.32 7.65
CA PHE A 16 -14.46 -9.35 6.93
C PHE A 16 -13.32 -9.59 7.92
N ALA A 17 -12.96 -10.86 8.12
CA ALA A 17 -11.85 -11.24 8.98
C ALA A 17 -10.51 -11.05 8.26
N VAL A 18 -9.64 -10.20 8.81
CA VAL A 18 -8.29 -9.96 8.27
C VAL A 18 -7.26 -10.61 9.18
N ARG A 19 -6.40 -11.46 8.62
CA ARG A 19 -5.21 -11.97 9.30
C ARG A 19 -3.99 -11.19 8.88
N ARG A 20 -3.42 -10.41 9.81
CA ARG A 20 -2.14 -9.71 9.61
C ARG A 20 -0.97 -10.66 9.84
N ARG A 21 0.12 -10.46 9.09
CA ARG A 21 1.41 -11.11 9.31
C ARG A 21 2.34 -10.14 10.04
N ASP A 22 3.47 -10.64 10.51
CA ASP A 22 4.51 -9.81 11.12
C ASP A 22 5.02 -8.76 10.14
N VAL A 23 5.35 -7.59 10.67
CA VAL A 23 5.93 -6.48 9.92
C VAL A 23 7.34 -6.88 9.46
N GLN A 24 7.67 -6.56 8.21
CA GLN A 24 8.99 -6.81 7.63
C GLN A 24 9.60 -5.51 7.14
N LEU A 25 10.83 -5.22 7.56
CA LEU A 25 11.61 -4.10 7.03
C LEU A 25 12.22 -4.49 5.68
N VAL A 26 11.87 -3.76 4.63
CA VAL A 26 12.41 -3.95 3.28
C VAL A 26 13.38 -2.80 2.98
N GLY A 27 14.67 -3.13 2.83
CA GLY A 27 15.70 -2.17 2.44
C GLY A 27 15.86 -2.06 0.91
N PRO A 28 16.64 -1.08 0.42
CA PRO A 28 17.01 -1.00 -0.99
C PRO A 28 17.76 -2.26 -1.44
N ALA A 29 17.51 -2.69 -2.67
CA ALA A 29 18.08 -3.92 -3.24
C ALA A 29 19.59 -3.83 -3.52
N ALA A 30 20.15 -2.62 -3.52
CA ALA A 30 21.58 -2.35 -3.67
C ALA A 30 22.03 -1.31 -2.63
N PRO A 31 23.32 -1.26 -2.28
CA PRO A 31 23.85 -0.22 -1.42
C PRO A 31 23.54 1.17 -1.99
N THR A 32 22.92 2.01 -1.18
CA THR A 32 22.66 3.41 -1.50
C THR A 32 23.47 4.31 -0.56
N PRO A 33 24.06 5.41 -1.05
CA PRO A 33 24.73 6.38 -0.20
C PRO A 33 23.79 6.89 0.90
N ARG A 34 24.34 7.11 2.08
CA ARG A 34 23.61 7.73 3.20
C ARG A 34 24.00 9.19 3.27
N ASP A 35 23.09 10.04 2.83
CA ASP A 35 23.28 11.48 2.83
C ASP A 35 22.18 12.17 3.63
N THR A 36 22.53 13.25 4.33
CA THR A 36 21.54 14.12 5.00
C THR A 36 21.15 15.23 4.03
N LYS A 37 19.85 15.35 3.75
CA LYS A 37 19.29 16.41 2.91
C LYS A 37 18.58 17.43 3.78
N ARG A 38 18.73 18.72 3.46
CA ARG A 38 17.88 19.77 4.04
C ARG A 38 16.47 19.65 3.45
N LEU A 39 15.47 19.79 4.30
CA LEU A 39 14.09 19.88 3.86
C LEU A 39 13.87 21.23 3.16
N SER A 40 13.03 21.23 2.13
CA SER A 40 12.55 22.48 1.52
C SER A 40 11.52 23.16 2.43
N ASP A 41 11.20 24.42 2.17
CA ASP A 41 10.15 25.16 2.91
C ASP A 41 8.78 24.47 2.87
N ILE A 42 8.52 23.68 1.83
CA ILE A 42 7.29 22.88 1.70
C ILE A 42 7.40 21.63 2.60
N ASP A 43 8.50 20.90 2.52
CA ASP A 43 8.70 19.66 3.28
C ASP A 43 8.81 19.89 4.80
N ASP A 44 9.18 21.10 5.23
CA ASP A 44 9.33 21.44 6.66
C ASP A 44 8.03 21.92 7.35
N GLN A 45 6.89 21.88 6.66
CA GLN A 45 5.62 22.31 7.24
C GLN A 45 5.05 21.29 8.22
N ASP A 46 4.75 21.71 9.45
CA ASP A 46 4.15 20.85 10.49
C ASP A 46 2.85 20.17 10.04
N VAL A 47 2.04 20.87 9.22
CA VAL A 47 0.76 20.34 8.71
C VAL A 47 0.93 19.12 7.81
N LEU A 48 2.10 18.95 7.19
CA LEU A 48 2.41 17.81 6.33
C LEU A 48 2.97 16.61 7.11
N ARG A 49 3.24 16.76 8.43
CA ARG A 49 3.73 15.69 9.30
C ARG A 49 2.57 14.81 9.78
N MET A 50 1.94 14.11 8.84
CA MET A 50 0.81 13.21 9.10
C MET A 50 0.99 11.83 8.47
N ASP A 51 0.42 10.81 9.12
CA ASP A 51 0.39 9.45 8.62
C ASP A 51 -0.74 9.26 7.59
N VAL A 52 -0.38 9.10 6.32
CA VAL A 52 -1.34 8.86 5.23
C VAL A 52 -1.54 7.36 5.02
N SER A 53 -2.78 6.89 5.19
CA SER A 53 -3.18 5.49 4.97
C SER A 53 -3.92 5.32 3.65
N LEU A 54 -3.37 4.53 2.72
CA LEU A 54 -3.98 4.21 1.43
C LEU A 54 -4.16 2.70 1.25
N ALA A 55 -5.22 2.28 0.57
CA ALA A 55 -5.48 0.89 0.21
C ALA A 55 -5.77 0.78 -1.30
N PHE A 56 -4.99 -0.06 -2.00
CA PHE A 56 -5.16 -0.34 -3.42
C PHE A 56 -5.71 -1.76 -3.61
N PHE A 57 -6.83 -1.88 -4.33
CA PHE A 57 -7.49 -3.15 -4.60
C PHE A 57 -7.24 -3.59 -6.04
N TYR A 58 -6.83 -4.85 -6.21
CA TYR A 58 -6.57 -5.45 -7.52
C TYR A 58 -7.40 -6.72 -7.67
N ARG A 59 -7.85 -7.00 -8.90
CA ARG A 59 -8.54 -8.25 -9.21
C ARG A 59 -7.55 -9.42 -9.16
N GLY A 60 -7.91 -10.49 -8.47
CA GLY A 60 -7.15 -11.74 -8.47
C GLY A 60 -7.15 -12.42 -9.84
N ARG A 61 -6.05 -13.05 -10.21
CA ARG A 61 -5.98 -13.86 -11.44
C ARG A 61 -6.62 -15.22 -11.17
N GLU A 62 -7.65 -15.56 -11.94
CA GLU A 62 -8.45 -16.77 -11.77
C GLU A 62 -7.71 -18.03 -12.27
N ASP A 63 -6.75 -17.86 -13.19
CA ASP A 63 -6.15 -18.96 -13.97
C ASP A 63 -4.70 -19.33 -13.58
N SER A 64 -4.15 -18.76 -12.51
CA SER A 64 -2.79 -19.10 -12.06
C SER A 64 -2.81 -20.37 -11.19
N VAL A 65 -2.34 -21.49 -11.76
CA VAL A 65 -2.22 -22.83 -11.14
C VAL A 65 -1.44 -22.84 -9.81
N ALA A 66 -0.71 -21.77 -9.51
CA ALA A 66 -0.24 -21.47 -8.17
C ALA A 66 -0.62 -20.03 -7.82
N PRO A 67 -1.21 -19.74 -6.65
CA PRO A 67 -1.19 -18.38 -6.15
C PRO A 67 0.29 -18.00 -6.03
N GLY A 68 0.72 -16.98 -6.77
CA GLY A 68 2.03 -16.40 -6.54
C GLY A 68 2.17 -15.97 -5.07
N ASP A 69 3.34 -15.51 -4.66
CA ASP A 69 3.50 -14.77 -3.41
C ASP A 69 3.43 -13.26 -3.72
N PRO A 70 2.23 -12.62 -3.79
CA PRO A 70 2.12 -11.18 -4.00
C PRO A 70 2.95 -10.38 -3.02
N ALA A 71 3.02 -10.83 -1.76
CA ALA A 71 3.80 -10.14 -0.75
C ALA A 71 5.29 -10.20 -1.10
N GLY A 72 5.79 -11.35 -1.56
CA GLY A 72 7.17 -11.51 -2.07
C GLY A 72 7.47 -10.65 -3.29
N VAL A 73 6.55 -10.59 -4.25
CA VAL A 73 6.68 -9.72 -5.43
C VAL A 73 6.75 -8.25 -5.01
N ILE A 74 5.86 -7.81 -4.13
CA ILE A 74 5.84 -6.43 -3.62
C ILE A 74 7.12 -6.11 -2.86
N ARG A 75 7.59 -7.01 -1.97
CA ARG A 75 8.85 -6.81 -1.23
C ARG A 75 10.05 -6.64 -2.18
N ARG A 76 10.16 -7.51 -3.20
CA ARG A 76 11.23 -7.44 -4.20
C ARG A 76 11.16 -6.12 -4.99
N ALA A 77 9.98 -5.80 -5.53
CA ALA A 77 9.77 -4.60 -6.33
C ALA A 77 10.00 -3.30 -5.51
N LEU A 78 9.59 -3.28 -4.23
CA LEU A 78 9.86 -2.17 -3.33
C LEU A 78 11.37 -1.98 -3.12
N GLY A 79 12.13 -3.05 -2.88
CA GLY A 79 13.58 -2.97 -2.75
C GLY A 79 14.27 -2.40 -3.99
N GLU A 80 13.81 -2.78 -5.19
CA GLU A 80 14.32 -2.23 -6.46
C GLU A 80 13.94 -0.75 -6.62
N ALA A 81 12.70 -0.37 -6.31
CA ALA A 81 12.21 1.01 -6.41
C ALA A 81 12.89 1.97 -5.43
N LEU A 82 13.32 1.48 -4.25
CA LEU A 82 14.04 2.29 -3.28
C LEU A 82 15.44 2.73 -3.75
N VAL A 83 16.07 2.03 -4.71
CA VAL A 83 17.39 2.39 -5.22
C VAL A 83 17.39 3.78 -5.89
N PRO A 84 16.57 4.06 -6.92
CA PRO A 84 16.49 5.40 -7.51
C PRO A 84 15.78 6.41 -6.61
N TYR A 85 14.83 6.00 -5.77
CA TYR A 85 14.07 6.94 -4.93
C TYR A 85 14.92 7.54 -3.81
N THR A 86 15.80 6.73 -3.21
CA THR A 86 16.77 7.24 -2.22
C THR A 86 17.89 8.03 -2.90
N ARG A 87 18.33 7.59 -4.09
CA ARG A 87 19.28 8.27 -4.96
C ARG A 87 18.61 9.34 -5.82
N TRP A 88 18.11 10.40 -5.18
CA TRP A 88 17.84 11.64 -5.90
C TRP A 88 19.16 12.19 -6.49
N PRO A 89 19.27 12.39 -7.81
CA PRO A 89 20.42 13.03 -8.42
C PRO A 89 20.26 14.55 -8.27
N GLY A 90 20.70 15.10 -7.14
CA GLY A 90 20.61 16.55 -6.93
C GLY A 90 21.54 17.02 -5.83
N GLY A 91 22.72 17.44 -6.27
CA GLY A 91 23.45 18.63 -5.83
C GLY A 91 23.69 19.49 -7.07
#